data_AF-A0A170ZY65-F1
#
_entry.id   AF-A0A170ZY65-F1
#
_cell.length_a   1.000
_cell.length_b   1.000
_cell.length_c   1.000
_cell.angle_alpha   90.00
_cell.angle_beta   90.00
_cell.angle_gamma   90.00
#
_symmetry.space_group_name_H-M   'P 1'
#
loop_
_entity.id
_entity.type
_entity.pdbx_description
1 polymer ?
#
loop_
_entity_poly.entity_id
_entity_poly.type
_entity_poly.pdbx_seq_one_letter_code
_entity_poly.pdbx_strand_id
1 'polypeptide(L)'
;CPCHHGGKSYTDGETIQDNCNTCSCTSGKWTCTKHVCPAICSTWGDSHFITFDNHIYDFQGTCEFVMAKGSLSSSDVDSFSIILEMVSCGSSGISCL
;
A
#
# COMPACT_ATOMS: atom_id res chain seq x y z
N CYS A 1 29.05 7.49 16.69
CA CYS A 1 28.85 7.56 15.22
C CYS A 1 27.44 8.05 14.93
N PRO A 2 27.23 8.95 13.96
CA PRO A 2 25.90 9.37 13.53
C PRO A 2 25.20 8.29 12.68
N CYS A 3 23.87 8.39 12.57
CA CYS A 3 23.07 7.64 11.61
C CYS A 3 22.77 8.50 10.37
N HIS A 4 22.44 7.87 9.25
CA HIS A 4 22.09 8.57 8.01
C HIS A 4 20.75 8.06 7.47
N HIS A 5 19.88 8.97 7.02
CA HIS A 5 18.60 8.65 6.40
C HIS A 5 18.15 9.79 5.47
N GLY A 6 17.63 9.48 4.28
CA GLY A 6 17.15 10.49 3.32
C GLY A 6 18.20 11.56 2.94
N GLY A 7 19.49 11.21 2.94
CA GLY A 7 20.59 12.13 2.67
C GLY A 7 20.96 13.09 3.83
N LYS A 8 20.32 12.96 5.00
CA LYS A 8 20.63 13.75 6.22
C LYS A 8 21.36 12.91 7.25
N SER A 9 22.12 13.58 8.14
CA SER A 9 22.85 12.96 9.25
C SER A 9 22.15 13.24 10.58
N TYR A 10 22.10 12.23 11.45
CA TYR A 10 21.40 12.24 12.73
C TYR A 10 22.33 11.81 13.84
N THR A 11 22.33 12.57 14.93
CA THR A 11 23.09 12.32 16.16
C THR A 11 22.44 11.23 17.01
N ASP A 12 23.18 10.74 17.99
CA ASP A 12 22.71 9.69 18.89
C ASP A 12 21.48 10.16 19.69
N GLY A 13 20.43 9.33 19.73
CA GLY A 13 19.15 9.64 20.36
C GLY A 13 18.12 10.30 19.43
N GLU A 14 18.52 10.84 18.28
CA GLU A 14 17.56 11.41 17.32
C GLU A 14 16.67 10.34 16.69
N THR A 15 15.45 10.74 16.37
CA THR A 15 14.43 9.85 15.84
C THR A 15 13.92 10.27 14.47
N ILE A 16 13.49 9.28 13.70
CA ILE A 16 12.78 9.47 12.43
C ILE A 16 11.52 8.61 12.42
N GLN A 17 10.56 9.00 11.58
CA GLN A 17 9.44 8.14 11.22
C GLN A 17 9.76 7.42 9.91
N ASP A 18 9.62 6.10 9.92
CA ASP A 18 9.69 5.26 8.73
C ASP A 18 8.37 4.50 8.60
N ASN A 19 7.52 4.96 7.68
CA ASN A 19 6.11 4.59 7.59
C ASN A 19 5.39 4.84 8.93
N CYS A 20 4.85 3.81 9.58
CA CYS A 20 4.22 3.92 10.90
C CYS A 20 5.18 3.64 12.07
N ASN A 21 6.45 3.32 11.78
CA ASN A 21 7.42 2.92 12.77
C ASN A 21 8.32 4.09 13.19
N THR A 22 8.64 4.13 14.48
CA THR A 22 9.60 5.10 15.02
C THR A 22 10.97 4.46 15.11
N CYS A 23 11.97 5.09 14.49
CA CYS A 23 13.36 4.65 14.52
C CYS A 23 14.21 5.62 15.33
N SER A 24 15.00 5.10 16.28
CA SER A 24 15.97 5.87 17.05
C SER A 24 17.39 5.55 16.61
N CYS A 25 18.24 6.57 16.49
CA CYS A 25 19.65 6.39 16.24
C CYS A 25 20.35 6.01 17.54
N THR A 26 20.96 4.83 17.58
CA THR A 26 21.74 4.37 18.73
C THR A 26 23.07 3.81 18.25
N SER A 27 24.17 4.44 18.66
CA SER A 27 25.53 4.07 18.33
C SER A 27 25.78 3.93 16.82
N GLY A 28 25.16 4.79 16.00
CA GLY A 28 25.29 4.79 14.54
C GLY A 28 24.45 3.75 13.81
N LYS A 29 23.49 3.11 14.50
CA LYS A 29 22.53 2.19 13.91
C LYS A 29 21.09 2.64 14.20
N TRP A 30 20.21 2.43 13.24
CA TRP A 30 18.78 2.61 13.43
C TRP A 30 18.17 1.43 14.17
N THR A 31 17.49 1.71 15.27
CA THR A 31 16.65 0.74 15.99
C THR A 31 15.21 1.19 15.87
N CYS A 32 14.39 0.40 15.18
CA CYS A 32 13.00 0.75 14.87
C CYS A 32 12.00 -0.13 15.63
N THR A 33 10.82 0.43 15.89
CA THR A 33 9.64 -0.35 16.27
C THR A 33 9.25 -1.33 15.15
N LYS A 34 8.46 -2.34 15.48
CA LYS A 34 8.00 -3.38 14.55
C LYS A 34 6.48 -3.48 14.49
N HIS A 35 5.83 -2.34 14.30
CA HIS A 35 4.39 -2.27 14.08
C HIS A 35 4.06 -2.71 12.66
N VAL A 36 2.96 -3.45 12.52
CA VAL A 36 2.34 -3.73 11.23
C VAL A 36 1.71 -2.43 10.75
N CYS A 37 2.24 -1.87 9.66
CA CYS A 37 1.74 -0.62 9.12
C CYS A 37 0.56 -0.86 8.17
N PRO A 38 -0.35 0.12 8.05
CA PRO A 38 -1.33 0.13 6.98
C PRO A 38 -0.63 0.04 5.61
N ALA A 39 -1.26 -0.68 4.69
CA ALA A 39 -0.85 -0.76 3.29
C ALA A 39 -1.93 -0.14 2.41
N ILE A 40 -1.56 0.30 1.20
CA ILE A 40 -2.47 0.92 0.25
C ILE A 40 -2.46 0.07 -1.02
N CYS A 41 -3.64 -0.39 -1.42
CA CYS A 41 -3.90 -0.91 -2.77
C CYS A 41 -4.53 0.24 -3.57
N SER A 42 -4.05 0.47 -4.79
CA SER A 42 -4.57 1.55 -5.64
C SER A 42 -4.57 1.16 -7.12
N THR A 43 -5.31 1.95 -7.89
CA THR A 43 -5.36 1.88 -9.35
C THR A 43 -5.13 3.29 -9.91
N TRP A 44 -4.52 3.38 -11.09
CA TRP A 44 -4.35 4.65 -11.80
C TRP A 44 -4.58 4.48 -13.30
N GLY A 45 -5.23 5.48 -13.90
CA GLY A 45 -5.81 5.30 -15.24
C GLY A 45 -6.84 4.18 -15.20
N ASP A 46 -6.88 3.37 -16.26
CA ASP A 46 -7.96 2.38 -16.41
C ASP A 46 -7.52 0.92 -16.31
N SER A 47 -6.22 0.65 -16.19
CA SER A 47 -5.72 -0.74 -16.20
C SER A 47 -4.52 -1.01 -15.30
N HIS A 48 -3.96 0.01 -14.64
CA HIS A 48 -2.76 -0.18 -13.82
C HIS A 48 -3.12 -0.30 -12.35
N PHE A 49 -2.62 -1.34 -11.71
CA PHE A 49 -2.91 -1.65 -10.32
C PHE A 49 -1.61 -1.81 -9.53
N ILE A 50 -1.67 -1.43 -8.26
CA ILE A 50 -0.67 -1.79 -7.25
C ILE A 50 -1.37 -2.43 -6.05
N THR A 51 -0.92 -3.61 -5.67
CA THR A 51 -1.44 -4.36 -4.53
C THR A 51 -0.91 -3.83 -3.20
N PHE A 52 -1.49 -4.29 -2.09
CA PHE A 52 -1.04 -3.95 -0.73
C PHE A 52 0.43 -4.34 -0.44
N ASP A 53 0.97 -5.34 -1.14
CA ASP A 53 2.37 -5.80 -1.07
C ASP A 53 3.24 -5.23 -2.21
N ASN A 54 2.79 -4.13 -2.82
CA ASN A 54 3.51 -3.37 -3.86
C ASN A 54 3.76 -4.12 -5.16
N HIS A 55 2.94 -5.11 -5.51
CA HIS A 55 3.00 -5.74 -6.83
C HIS A 55 2.27 -4.87 -7.86
N ILE A 56 2.98 -4.49 -8.92
CA ILE A 56 2.44 -3.68 -10.01
C ILE A 56 2.07 -4.58 -11.17
N TYR A 57 0.85 -4.45 -11.68
CA TYR A 57 0.37 -5.19 -12.84
C TYR A 57 -0.65 -4.40 -13.66
N ASP A 58 -0.80 -4.82 -14.91
CA ASP A 58 -1.80 -4.30 -15.84
C ASP A 58 -2.92 -5.32 -16.02
N PHE A 59 -4.17 -4.86 -15.93
CA PHE A 59 -5.35 -5.68 -16.11
C PHE A 59 -6.44 -4.92 -16.87
N GLN A 60 -6.99 -5.56 -17.89
CA GLN A 60 -8.12 -5.05 -18.67
C GLN A 60 -9.23 -6.10 -18.66
N GLY A 61 -10.43 -5.68 -18.27
CA GLY A 61 -11.60 -6.54 -18.20
C GLY A 61 -12.86 -5.71 -18.37
N THR A 62 -13.95 -6.33 -18.81
CA THR A 62 -15.26 -5.68 -18.92
C THR A 62 -16.26 -6.44 -18.04
N CYS A 63 -16.23 -6.16 -16.74
CA CYS A 63 -17.06 -6.80 -15.72
C CYS A 63 -16.90 -6.06 -14.38
N GLU A 64 -17.66 -6.50 -13.38
CA GLU A 64 -17.38 -6.22 -11.98
C GLU A 64 -16.27 -7.15 -11.46
N PHE A 65 -15.29 -6.57 -10.75
CA PHE A 65 -14.17 -7.28 -10.13
C PHE A 65 -14.03 -6.91 -8.66
N VAL A 66 -13.65 -7.89 -7.83
CA VAL A 66 -13.40 -7.63 -6.40
C VAL A 66 -12.00 -7.03 -6.24
N MET A 67 -11.94 -5.78 -5.79
CA MET A 67 -10.66 -5.10 -5.49
C MET A 67 -10.13 -5.51 -4.12
N ALA A 68 -11.00 -5.55 -3.12
CA ALA A 68 -10.66 -5.97 -1.77
C ALA A 68 -11.90 -6.58 -1.10
N LYS A 69 -11.69 -7.67 -0.39
CA LYS A 69 -12.72 -8.31 0.45
C LYS A 69 -12.05 -8.82 1.71
N GLY A 70 -12.70 -8.66 2.85
CA GLY A 70 -12.15 -9.11 4.13
C GLY A 70 -13.25 -9.39 5.14
N SER A 71 -12.90 -10.17 6.16
CA SER A 71 -13.73 -10.43 7.33
C SER A 71 -12.98 -10.02 8.59
N LEU A 72 -13.68 -9.37 9.52
CA LEU A 72 -13.18 -8.92 10.81
C LEU A 72 -13.42 -9.96 11.91
N SER A 73 -14.27 -10.94 11.67
CA SER A 73 -14.49 -12.07 12.57
C SER A 73 -14.50 -13.40 11.83
N SER A 74 -14.35 -14.50 12.57
CA SER A 74 -14.42 -15.88 12.05
C SER A 74 -15.83 -16.26 11.57
N SER A 75 -16.81 -15.39 11.79
CA SER A 75 -18.17 -15.46 11.26
C SER A 75 -18.33 -14.37 10.20
N ASP A 76 -18.97 -14.67 9.06
CA ASP A 76 -19.12 -13.74 7.92
C ASP A 76 -19.98 -12.48 8.19
N VAL A 77 -20.38 -12.25 9.44
CA VAL A 77 -21.28 -11.16 9.85
C VAL A 77 -20.58 -9.80 9.78
N ASP A 78 -19.28 -9.73 10.07
CA ASP A 78 -18.50 -8.49 10.05
C ASP A 78 -17.51 -8.48 8.89
N SER A 79 -18.03 -8.41 7.65
CA SER A 79 -17.22 -8.42 6.44
C SER A 79 -17.43 -7.18 5.58
N PHE A 80 -16.46 -6.91 4.71
CA PHE A 80 -16.53 -5.83 3.73
C PHE A 80 -16.15 -6.32 2.34
N SER A 81 -16.63 -5.64 1.30
CA SER A 81 -16.23 -5.86 -0.09
C SER A 81 -16.19 -4.54 -0.83
N ILE A 82 -15.13 -4.35 -1.62
CA ILE A 82 -14.91 -3.22 -2.52
C ILE A 82 -14.87 -3.81 -3.93
N ILE A 83 -15.79 -3.34 -4.77
CA ILE A 83 -15.98 -3.82 -6.13
C ILE A 83 -15.60 -2.69 -7.10
N LEU A 84 -14.84 -3.03 -8.13
CA LEU A 84 -14.56 -2.18 -9.28
C LEU A 84 -15.46 -2.60 -10.43
N GLU A 85 -16.18 -1.65 -11.01
CA GLU A 85 -16.92 -1.87 -12.25
C GLU A 85 -16.07 -1.35 -13.40
N MET A 86 -15.60 -2.25 -14.28
CA MET A 86 -14.83 -1.87 -15.46
C MET A 86 -15.72 -2.02 -16.68
N VAL A 87 -16.00 -0.92 -17.39
CA VAL A 87 -16.90 -0.89 -18.56
C VAL A 87 -16.14 -0.56 -19.83
N SER A 88 -16.59 -1.08 -20.98
CA SER A 88 -15.99 -0.72 -22.26
C SER A 88 -16.25 0.75 -22.56
N CYS A 89 -15.18 1.51 -22.79
CA CYS A 89 -15.24 2.93 -23.12
C CYS A 89 -14.34 3.23 -24.33
N GLY A 90 -14.76 4.21 -25.14
CA GLY A 90 -14.03 4.59 -26.35
C GLY A 90 -14.17 3.60 -27.52
N SER A 91 -13.38 3.81 -28.57
CA SER A 91 -13.51 3.10 -29.86
C SER A 91 -12.54 1.92 -30.04
N SER A 92 -11.69 1.64 -29.05
CA SER A 92 -10.52 0.75 -29.20
C SER A 92 -10.53 -0.48 -28.28
N GLY A 93 -11.68 -0.83 -27.68
CA GLY A 93 -11.77 -1.99 -26.77
C GLY A 93 -11.06 -1.77 -25.42
N ILE A 94 -10.87 -0.50 -25.03
CA ILE A 94 -10.34 -0.12 -23.72
C ILE A 94 -11.48 -0.22 -22.70
N SER A 95 -11.16 -0.62 -21.48
CA SER A 95 -12.07 -0.55 -20.35
C SER A 95 -11.75 0.68 -19.52
N CYS A 96 -12.77 1.39 -19.01
CA CYS A 96 -12.64 2.51 -18.06
C CYS A 96 -13.16 2.12 -16.69
N LEU A 97 -12.61 2.79 -15.66
CA LEU A 97 -13.08 2.77 -14.27
C LEU A 97 -13.99 3.97 -13.95
#